data_AF-A0A965C0D1-F1
#
_entry.id   AF-A0A965C0D1-F1
#
_cell.length_a   1.000
_cell.length_b   1.000
_cell.length_c   1.000
_cell.angle_alpha   90.00
_cell.angle_beta   90.00
_cell.angle_gamma   90.00
#
_symmetry.space_group_name_H-M   'P 1'
#
loop_
_entity.id
_entity.type
_entity.pdbx_description
1 polymer ?
#
loop_
_entity_poly.entity_id
_entity_poly.type
_entity_poly.pdbx_seq_one_letter_code
_entity_poly.pdbx_strand_id
1 'polypeptide(L)'
;MYVLDEPSIGLHQRDNDRLIASLKHLRGLGNTVLVVEHDEDAIMSADHVIDMGPGAGEHGGSVIAQGSPQDICAHPDSLTGQYLSGRREIALPKARRAPSEAFIRVLGAHGNNLKQIDVDIPLGLLVCVTGVSGSGKSTLVNDTLYAAVARRLHQASAEPAPHRAIEGLDAIDKVIAVDQSPIGRTPRSNPATYTGLFTPIRDLFA
;
A
#
# COMPACT_ATOMS: atom_id res chain seq x y z
N MET A 1 18.37 2.84 22.72
CA MET A 1 17.46 1.91 22.03
C MET A 1 16.50 2.72 21.18
N TYR A 2 16.35 2.35 19.91
CA TYR A 2 15.41 2.95 18.97
C TYR A 2 14.36 1.92 18.60
N VAL A 3 13.10 2.34 18.49
CA VAL A 3 11.98 1.51 18.05
C VAL A 3 11.34 2.21 16.86
N LEU A 4 11.25 1.49 15.73
CA LEU A 4 10.72 2.00 14.47
C LEU A 4 9.58 1.11 14.00
N ASP A 5 8.54 1.74 13.48
CA ASP A 5 7.33 1.07 12.99
C ASP A 5 7.24 1.27 11.47
N GLU A 6 7.47 0.20 10.71
CA GLU A 6 7.43 0.11 9.25
C GLU A 6 8.09 1.31 8.51
N PRO A 7 9.40 1.57 8.74
CA PRO A 7 10.10 2.71 8.12
C PRO A 7 10.21 2.64 6.59
N SER A 8 9.95 1.49 5.97
CA SER A 8 9.90 1.34 4.51
C SER A 8 8.63 1.90 3.86
N ILE A 9 7.59 2.24 4.62
CA ILE A 9 6.33 2.76 4.06
C ILE A 9 6.59 3.97 3.14
N GLY A 10 6.10 3.87 1.91
CA GLY A 10 6.21 4.93 0.89
C GLY A 10 7.58 5.04 0.24
N LEU A 11 8.54 4.20 0.60
CA LEU A 11 9.82 4.07 -0.11
C LEU A 11 9.68 3.13 -1.30
N HIS A 12 10.53 3.36 -2.30
CA HIS A 12 10.67 2.47 -3.45
C HIS A 12 11.79 1.46 -3.17
N GLN A 13 11.73 0.24 -3.71
CA GLN A 13 12.71 -0.83 -3.43
C GLN A 13 14.17 -0.38 -3.61
N ARG A 14 14.45 0.40 -4.66
CA ARG A 14 15.77 1.02 -4.91
C ARG A 14 16.34 1.81 -3.71
N ASP A 15 15.48 2.47 -2.95
CA ASP A 15 15.90 3.33 -1.84
C ASP A 15 15.97 2.54 -0.51
N ASN A 16 15.52 1.27 -0.50
CA ASN A 16 15.51 0.39 0.66
C ASN A 16 16.92 0.07 1.17
N ASP A 17 17.89 -0.17 0.26
CA ASP A 17 19.29 -0.38 0.63
C ASP A 17 19.87 0.77 1.46
N ARG A 18 19.46 2.01 1.15
CA ARG A 18 19.90 3.21 1.89
C ARG A 18 19.26 3.27 3.27
N LEU A 19 17.99 2.89 3.39
CA LEU A 19 17.31 2.77 4.68
C LEU A 19 18.02 1.73 5.55
N ILE A 20 18.24 0.52 5.03
CA ILE A 20 18.93 -0.57 5.73
C ILE A 20 20.35 -0.14 6.16
N ALA A 21 21.10 0.53 5.28
CA ALA A 21 22.42 1.06 5.61
C ALA A 21 22.37 2.08 6.76
N SER A 22 21.35 2.94 6.78
CA SER A 22 21.15 3.93 7.84
C SER A 22 20.80 3.28 9.18
N LEU A 23 19.95 2.24 9.17
CA LEU A 23 19.62 1.45 10.36
C LEU A 23 20.86 0.71 10.91
N LYS A 24 21.66 0.10 10.03
CA LYS A 24 22.93 -0.55 10.38
C LYS A 24 23.95 0.44 10.93
N HIS A 25 24.00 1.65 10.40
CA HIS A 25 24.84 2.73 10.93
C HIS A 25 24.40 3.12 12.34
N LEU A 26 23.09 3.34 12.56
CA LEU A 26 22.54 3.68 13.87
C LEU A 26 22.88 2.61 14.91
N ARG A 27 22.77 1.34 14.53
CA ARG A 27 23.23 0.19 15.33
C ARG A 27 24.73 0.24 15.61
N GLY A 28 25.54 0.53 14.57
CA GLY A 28 27.01 0.63 14.66
C GLY A 28 27.52 1.71 15.61
N LEU A 29 26.70 2.71 15.94
CA LEU A 29 26.98 3.71 16.98
C LEU A 29 26.81 3.18 18.42
N GLY A 30 26.52 1.88 18.60
CA GLY A 30 26.32 1.23 19.90
C GLY A 30 24.85 1.18 20.36
N ASN A 31 23.90 1.44 19.45
CA ASN A 31 22.48 1.41 19.78
C ASN A 31 21.83 0.07 19.45
N THR A 32 20.86 -0.36 20.26
CA THR A 32 19.85 -1.34 19.83
C THR A 32 18.82 -0.65 18.94
N VAL A 33 18.53 -1.24 17.78
CA VAL A 33 17.53 -0.77 16.82
C VAL A 33 16.51 -1.89 16.62
N LEU A 34 15.30 -1.69 17.14
CA LEU A 34 14.16 -2.60 17.02
C LEU A 34 13.24 -2.08 15.92
N VAL A 35 12.92 -2.90 14.93
CA VAL A 35 12.15 -2.48 13.76
C VAL A 35 11.02 -3.48 13.52
N VAL A 36 9.80 -2.96 13.36
CA VAL A 36 8.67 -3.70 12.78
C VAL A 36 8.75 -3.52 11.27
N GLU A 37 8.85 -4.62 10.52
CA GLU A 37 8.97 -4.61 9.06
C GLU A 37 8.34 -5.86 8.44
N HIS A 38 8.01 -5.74 7.16
CA HIS A 38 7.49 -6.82 6.34
C HIS A 38 8.28 -7.01 5.02
N ASP A 39 9.23 -6.12 4.74
CA ASP A 39 10.10 -6.20 3.55
C ASP A 39 11.16 -7.31 3.68
N GLU A 40 11.32 -8.08 2.59
CA GLU A 40 12.23 -9.23 2.53
C GLU A 40 13.70 -8.84 2.72
N ASP A 41 14.17 -7.78 2.05
CA ASP A 41 15.57 -7.33 2.12
C ASP A 41 15.93 -6.84 3.53
N ALA A 42 14.98 -6.17 4.21
CA ALA A 42 15.13 -5.72 5.58
C ALA A 42 15.22 -6.90 6.56
N ILE A 43 14.32 -7.88 6.45
CA ILE A 43 14.32 -9.08 7.30
C ILE A 43 15.62 -9.88 7.08
N MET A 44 16.01 -10.11 5.82
CA MET A 44 17.23 -10.85 5.47
C MET A 44 18.52 -10.11 5.88
N SER A 45 18.46 -8.80 6.05
CA SER A 45 19.57 -7.96 6.50
C SER A 45 19.71 -7.84 8.02
N ALA A 46 18.73 -8.32 8.79
CA ALA A 46 18.69 -8.18 10.24
C ALA A 46 19.71 -9.10 10.94
N ASP A 47 20.27 -8.63 12.06
CA ASP A 47 21.13 -9.49 12.89
C ASP A 47 20.32 -10.53 13.68
N HIS A 48 19.08 -10.19 14.01
CA HIS A 48 18.15 -11.03 14.77
C HIS A 48 16.72 -10.71 14.35
N VAL A 49 15.90 -11.74 14.18
CA VAL A 49 14.50 -11.66 13.76
C VAL A 49 13.64 -12.37 14.81
N ILE A 50 12.49 -11.77 15.13
CA ILE A 50 11.46 -12.35 15.98
C ILE A 50 10.19 -12.46 15.14
N ASP A 51 9.75 -13.69 14.88
CA ASP A 51 8.54 -13.95 14.10
C ASP A 51 7.34 -14.15 15.05
N MET A 52 6.32 -13.32 14.87
CA MET A 52 5.11 -13.31 15.68
C MET A 52 3.96 -14.01 14.94
N GLY A 53 3.15 -14.78 15.64
CA GLY A 53 2.02 -15.48 15.02
C GLY A 53 1.25 -16.38 15.99
N PRO A 54 0.61 -17.46 15.50
CA PRO A 54 0.55 -17.89 14.08
C PRO A 54 -0.43 -17.07 13.21
N GLY A 55 -1.32 -16.28 13.83
CA GLY A 55 -2.27 -15.41 13.15
C GLY A 55 -2.32 -14.01 13.75
N ALA A 56 -3.38 -13.26 13.42
CA ALA A 56 -3.64 -11.93 13.98
C ALA A 56 -4.73 -11.99 15.07
N GLY A 57 -4.80 -10.94 15.90
CA GLY A 57 -5.81 -10.83 16.96
C GLY A 57 -5.68 -11.93 18.01
N GLU A 58 -6.79 -12.58 18.36
CA GLU A 58 -6.83 -13.68 19.36
C GLU A 58 -6.05 -14.93 18.92
N HIS A 59 -5.73 -15.05 17.63
CA HIS A 59 -4.94 -16.16 17.08
C HIS A 59 -3.43 -15.83 16.98
N GLY A 60 -3.02 -14.66 17.48
CA GLY A 60 -1.62 -14.21 17.49
C GLY A 60 -1.01 -14.18 18.89
N GLY A 61 0.00 -13.32 19.06
CA GLY A 61 0.59 -13.02 20.36
C GLY A 61 1.62 -14.04 20.87
N SER A 62 2.01 -15.01 20.04
CA SER A 62 3.07 -15.97 20.36
C SER A 62 4.32 -15.74 19.51
N VAL A 63 5.49 -15.97 20.09
CA VAL A 63 6.76 -16.04 19.35
C VAL A 63 6.83 -17.42 18.69
N ILE A 64 6.76 -17.44 17.36
CA ILE A 64 6.83 -18.68 16.58
C ILE A 64 8.26 -19.12 16.37
N ALA A 65 9.13 -18.17 16.04
CA ALA A 65 10.56 -18.39 15.86
C ALA A 65 11.34 -17.13 16.23
N GLN A 66 12.57 -17.30 16.72
CA GLN A 66 13.49 -16.20 16.97
C GLN A 66 14.93 -16.66 16.70
N GLY A 67 15.74 -15.82 16.07
CA GLY A 67 17.10 -16.20 15.66
C GLY A 67 17.64 -15.35 14.53
N SER A 68 18.60 -15.90 13.79
CA SER A 68 19.05 -15.30 12.53
C SER A 68 17.96 -15.42 11.45
N PRO A 69 18.02 -14.63 10.37
CA PRO A 69 17.10 -14.81 9.23
C PRO A 69 17.11 -16.25 8.67
N GLN A 70 18.26 -16.93 8.70
CA GLN A 70 18.37 -18.32 8.28
C GLN A 70 17.61 -19.28 9.19
N ASP A 71 17.61 -19.03 10.51
CA ASP A 71 16.83 -19.82 11.47
C ASP A 71 15.32 -19.66 11.23
N ILE A 72 14.87 -18.43 10.92
CA ILE A 72 13.46 -18.16 10.56
C ILE A 72 13.09 -18.92 9.29
N CYS A 73 13.91 -18.84 8.23
CA CYS A 73 13.68 -19.56 6.98
C CYS A 73 13.59 -21.09 7.17
N ALA A 74 14.40 -21.65 8.07
CA ALA A 74 14.42 -23.07 8.39
C ALA A 74 13.24 -23.51 9.27
N HIS A 75 12.62 -22.60 10.03
CA HIS A 75 11.55 -22.95 10.94
C HIS A 75 10.29 -23.40 10.17
N PRO A 76 9.77 -24.62 10.42
CA PRO A 76 8.64 -25.14 9.65
C PRO A 76 7.36 -24.33 9.90
N ASP A 77 7.11 -23.90 11.14
CA ASP A 77 5.87 -23.23 11.53
C ASP A 77 5.87 -21.71 11.31
N SER A 78 7.03 -21.12 10.94
CA SER A 78 7.12 -19.70 10.65
C SER A 78 6.51 -19.40 9.30
N LEU A 79 5.40 -18.66 9.27
CA LEU A 79 4.78 -18.23 8.01
C LEU A 79 5.73 -17.33 7.23
N THR A 80 6.40 -16.40 7.93
CA THR A 80 7.44 -15.53 7.38
C THR A 80 8.56 -16.36 6.75
N GLY A 81 9.10 -17.35 7.48
CA GLY A 81 10.12 -18.26 6.98
C GLY A 81 9.70 -19.07 5.77
N GLN A 82 8.43 -19.48 5.69
CA GLN A 82 7.89 -20.17 4.51
C GLN A 82 7.89 -19.29 3.25
N TYR A 83 7.61 -17.98 3.37
CA TYR A 83 7.70 -17.05 2.24
C TYR A 83 9.15 -16.72 1.87
N LEU A 84 10.00 -16.40 2.86
CA LEU A 84 11.41 -16.09 2.62
C LEU A 84 12.21 -17.25 2.01
N SER A 85 11.83 -18.49 2.33
CA SER A 85 12.44 -19.70 1.76
C SER A 85 11.86 -20.12 0.40
N GLY A 86 10.81 -19.45 -0.08
CA GLY A 86 10.09 -19.83 -1.30
C GLY A 86 9.23 -21.10 -1.17
N ARG A 87 9.07 -21.66 0.04
CA ARG A 87 8.11 -22.75 0.29
C ARG A 87 6.67 -22.31 0.04
N ARG A 88 6.41 -21.01 0.23
CA ARG A 88 5.22 -20.30 -0.23
C ARG A 88 5.64 -19.16 -1.12
N GLU A 89 4.81 -18.86 -2.12
CA GLU A 89 5.01 -17.74 -3.03
C GLU A 89 3.67 -17.11 -3.39
N ILE A 90 3.70 -15.84 -3.80
CA ILE A 90 2.52 -15.17 -4.35
C ILE A 90 2.40 -15.59 -5.82
N ALA A 91 1.37 -16.38 -6.13
CA ALA A 91 1.16 -16.89 -7.47
C ALA A 91 0.96 -15.75 -8.49
N LEU A 92 1.77 -15.77 -9.56
CA LEU A 92 1.62 -14.84 -10.67
C LEU A 92 0.49 -15.30 -11.62
N PRO A 93 -0.38 -14.39 -12.12
CA PRO A 93 -1.40 -14.74 -13.10
C PRO A 93 -0.77 -15.32 -14.37
N LYS A 94 -1.26 -16.49 -14.81
CA LYS A 94 -0.78 -17.16 -16.05
C LYS A 94 -1.06 -16.35 -17.32
N ALA A 95 -2.08 -15.51 -17.30
CA ALA A 95 -2.46 -14.63 -18.40
C ALA A 95 -2.87 -13.26 -17.87
N ARG A 96 -2.61 -12.22 -18.67
CA ARG A 96 -3.07 -10.84 -18.40
C ARG A 96 -4.34 -10.57 -19.22
N ARG A 97 -5.26 -9.79 -18.66
CA ARG A 97 -6.45 -9.33 -19.40
C ARG A 97 -5.99 -8.40 -20.52
N ALA A 98 -6.49 -8.62 -21.73
CA ALA A 98 -6.24 -7.73 -22.85
C ALA A 98 -6.94 -6.37 -22.60
N PRO A 99 -6.31 -5.24 -22.99
CA PRO A 99 -6.94 -3.94 -22.88
C PRO A 99 -8.21 -3.86 -23.72
N SER A 100 -9.20 -3.15 -23.20
CA SER A 100 -10.36 -2.74 -23.98
C SER A 100 -10.02 -1.50 -24.82
N GLU A 101 -10.94 -1.09 -25.71
CA GLU A 101 -10.85 0.18 -26.45
C GLU A 101 -11.17 1.41 -25.56
N ALA A 102 -11.60 1.19 -24.31
CA ALA A 102 -12.04 2.25 -23.41
C ALA A 102 -10.88 2.71 -22.50
N PHE A 103 -10.61 4.02 -22.51
CA PHE A 103 -9.52 4.64 -21.75
C PHE A 103 -10.01 5.90 -21.05
N ILE A 104 -9.44 6.18 -19.88
CA ILE A 104 -9.38 7.54 -19.36
C ILE A 104 -8.07 8.16 -19.81
N ARG A 105 -8.14 9.29 -20.51
CA ARG A 105 -6.94 10.01 -20.97
C ARG A 105 -6.74 11.25 -20.12
N VAL A 106 -5.62 11.33 -19.43
CA VAL A 106 -5.18 12.54 -18.72
C VAL A 106 -4.23 13.28 -19.64
N LEU A 107 -4.62 14.48 -20.08
CA LEU A 107 -3.89 15.24 -21.07
C LEU A 107 -3.21 16.46 -20.44
N GLY A 108 -1.93 16.64 -20.76
CA GLY A 108 -1.09 17.76 -20.35
C GLY A 108 -1.05 17.95 -18.84
N ALA A 109 -0.96 16.88 -18.04
CA ALA A 109 -0.84 17.01 -16.59
C ALA A 109 0.51 17.64 -16.20
N HIS A 110 0.43 18.74 -15.45
CA HIS A 110 1.59 19.57 -15.10
C HIS A 110 1.53 20.12 -13.66
N GLY A 111 0.75 19.48 -12.79
CA GLY A 111 0.81 19.74 -11.36
C GLY A 111 2.16 19.36 -10.75
N ASN A 112 2.60 20.10 -9.74
CA ASN A 112 3.86 19.89 -9.03
C ASN A 112 5.07 19.71 -9.97
N ASN A 113 5.67 18.51 -9.99
CA ASN A 113 6.83 18.20 -10.81
C ASN A 113 6.50 17.48 -12.14
N LEU A 114 5.22 17.28 -12.47
CA LEU A 114 4.80 16.67 -13.73
C LEU A 114 5.18 17.56 -14.93
N LYS A 115 5.68 16.94 -16.00
CA LYS A 115 6.28 17.63 -17.15
C LYS A 115 5.32 17.70 -18.34
N GLN A 116 4.11 18.20 -18.13
CA GLN A 116 3.05 18.28 -19.16
C GLN A 116 2.82 16.93 -19.84
N ILE A 117 2.57 15.89 -19.04
CA ILE A 117 2.45 14.51 -19.53
C ILE A 117 1.05 14.18 -20.02
N ASP A 118 0.98 13.37 -21.07
CA ASP A 118 -0.25 12.69 -21.51
C ASP A 118 -0.20 11.22 -21.07
N VAL A 119 -1.27 10.71 -20.46
CA VAL A 119 -1.33 9.34 -19.93
C VAL A 119 -2.69 8.70 -20.25
N ASP A 120 -2.64 7.52 -20.85
CA ASP A 120 -3.82 6.68 -21.13
C ASP A 120 -3.96 5.58 -20.07
N ILE A 121 -5.14 5.50 -19.45
CA ILE A 121 -5.46 4.53 -18.40
C ILE A 121 -6.54 3.58 -18.95
N PRO A 122 -6.21 2.32 -19.26
CA PRO A 122 -7.18 1.37 -19.82
C PRO A 122 -8.22 0.95 -18.77
N LEU A 123 -9.49 1.00 -19.16
CA LEU A 123 -10.60 0.56 -18.32
C LEU A 123 -10.77 -0.96 -18.35
N GLY A 124 -11.27 -1.51 -17.24
CA GLY A 124 -11.47 -2.96 -17.06
C GLY A 124 -10.21 -3.76 -16.69
N LEU A 125 -9.08 -3.08 -16.48
CA LEU A 125 -7.79 -3.69 -16.13
C LEU A 125 -7.35 -3.39 -14.70
N LEU A 126 -6.50 -4.26 -14.15
CA LEU A 126 -5.69 -3.94 -12.97
C LEU A 126 -4.51 -3.09 -13.41
N VAL A 127 -4.61 -1.77 -13.19
CA VAL A 127 -3.58 -0.80 -13.58
C VAL A 127 -2.74 -0.41 -12.36
N CYS A 128 -1.42 -0.48 -12.49
CA CYS A 128 -0.48 -0.08 -11.44
C CYS A 128 0.30 1.16 -11.88
N VAL A 129 0.31 2.20 -11.05
CA VAL A 129 1.18 3.37 -11.23
C VAL A 129 2.38 3.20 -10.31
N THR A 130 3.56 3.00 -10.90
CA THR A 130 4.82 2.76 -10.18
C THR A 130 5.86 3.85 -10.44
N GLY A 131 6.98 3.79 -9.73
CA GLY A 131 8.08 4.76 -9.80
C GLY A 131 8.62 5.12 -8.41
N VAL A 132 9.79 5.74 -8.38
CA VAL A 132 10.49 6.14 -7.14
C VAL A 132 9.70 7.17 -6.32
N SER A 133 10.01 7.32 -5.03
CA SER A 133 9.40 8.37 -4.21
C SER A 133 9.68 9.75 -4.83
N GLY A 134 8.67 10.63 -4.82
CA GLY A 134 8.74 11.94 -5.48
C GLY A 134 8.63 11.95 -7.01
N SER A 135 8.43 10.81 -7.69
CA SER A 135 8.29 10.78 -9.16
C SER A 135 7.01 11.44 -9.71
N GLY A 136 6.07 11.82 -8.85
CA GLY A 136 4.79 12.44 -9.24
C GLY A 136 3.59 11.49 -9.27
N LYS A 137 3.71 10.25 -8.76
CA LYS A 137 2.61 9.26 -8.72
C LYS A 137 1.35 9.81 -8.03
N SER A 138 1.50 10.33 -6.81
CA SER A 138 0.37 10.90 -6.04
C SER A 138 -0.20 12.13 -6.73
N THR A 139 0.65 12.98 -7.32
CA THR A 139 0.20 14.14 -8.11
C THR A 139 -0.65 13.71 -9.29
N LEU A 140 -0.23 12.68 -10.04
CA LEU A 140 -0.96 12.17 -11.20
C LEU A 140 -2.28 11.52 -10.78
N VAL A 141 -2.24 10.60 -9.81
CA VAL A 141 -3.39 9.74 -9.44
C VAL A 141 -4.38 10.47 -8.54
N ASN A 142 -3.91 11.06 -7.44
CA ASN A 142 -4.78 11.63 -6.41
C ASN A 142 -5.11 13.09 -6.73
N ASP A 143 -4.07 13.91 -6.89
CA ASP A 143 -4.23 15.36 -6.98
C ASP A 143 -4.79 15.80 -8.33
N THR A 144 -4.51 15.05 -9.42
CA THR A 144 -5.00 15.36 -10.77
C THR A 144 -6.20 14.50 -11.13
N LEU A 145 -6.01 13.20 -11.35
CA LEU A 145 -7.06 12.32 -11.89
C LEU A 145 -8.23 12.18 -10.93
N TYR A 146 -8.01 11.70 -9.71
CA TYR A 146 -9.08 11.46 -8.76
C TYR A 146 -9.84 12.75 -8.43
N ALA A 147 -9.14 13.85 -8.12
CA ALA A 147 -9.76 15.14 -7.84
C ALA A 147 -10.64 15.63 -9.00
N ALA A 148 -10.17 15.53 -10.25
CA ALA A 148 -10.93 15.97 -11.42
C ALA A 148 -12.17 15.10 -11.67
N VAL A 149 -12.03 13.78 -11.54
CA VAL A 149 -13.14 12.84 -11.73
C VAL A 149 -14.17 13.00 -10.60
N ALA A 150 -13.72 13.12 -9.35
CA ALA A 150 -14.59 13.32 -8.19
C ALA A 150 -15.33 14.67 -8.27
N ARG A 151 -14.68 15.73 -8.76
CA ARG A 151 -15.33 17.02 -9.00
C ARG A 151 -16.42 16.91 -10.07
N ARG A 152 -16.16 16.18 -11.17
CA ARG A 152 -17.14 15.98 -12.26
C ARG A 152 -18.31 15.07 -11.88
N LEU A 153 -18.04 13.93 -11.24
CA LEU A 153 -19.06 12.91 -10.96
C LEU A 153 -19.77 13.10 -9.62
N HIS A 154 -19.08 13.65 -8.61
CA HIS A 154 -19.59 13.76 -7.23
C HIS A 154 -19.77 15.19 -6.75
N GLN A 155 -19.51 16.19 -7.59
CA GLN A 155 -19.50 17.62 -7.21
C GLN A 155 -18.58 17.90 -6.02
N ALA A 156 -17.48 17.15 -5.90
CA ALA A 156 -16.49 17.35 -4.85
C ALA A 156 -15.85 18.75 -4.94
N SER A 157 -15.50 19.32 -3.78
CA SER A 157 -14.94 20.68 -3.68
C SER A 157 -13.44 20.76 -4.00
N ALA A 158 -12.73 19.62 -4.01
CA ALA A 158 -11.30 19.60 -4.25
C ALA A 158 -10.96 20.10 -5.66
N GLU A 159 -9.99 21.02 -5.74
CA GLU A 159 -9.50 21.51 -7.02
C GLU A 159 -8.44 20.55 -7.58
N PRO A 160 -8.62 20.05 -8.81
CA PRO A 160 -7.61 19.19 -9.42
C PRO A 160 -6.34 19.99 -9.73
N ALA A 161 -5.20 19.33 -9.57
CA ALA A 161 -3.91 19.89 -9.96
C ALA A 161 -3.89 20.23 -11.48
N PRO A 162 -3.06 21.20 -11.90
CA PRO A 162 -3.05 21.69 -13.27
C PRO A 162 -2.91 20.59 -14.35
N HIS A 163 -3.83 20.60 -15.31
CA HIS A 163 -3.86 19.71 -16.47
C HIS A 163 -4.61 20.38 -17.61
N ARG A 164 -4.48 19.87 -18.85
CA ARG A 164 -5.17 20.42 -20.02
C ARG A 164 -6.59 19.90 -20.15
N ALA A 165 -6.78 18.58 -20.11
CA ALA A 165 -8.09 17.95 -20.23
C ALA A 165 -8.06 16.53 -19.65
N ILE A 166 -9.23 16.01 -19.28
CA ILE A 166 -9.42 14.58 -19.02
C ILE A 166 -10.58 14.07 -19.88
N GLU A 167 -10.28 13.06 -20.71
CA GLU A 167 -11.22 12.48 -21.68
C GLU A 167 -11.61 11.05 -21.27
N GLY A 168 -12.70 10.55 -21.86
CA GLY A 168 -13.19 9.18 -21.63
C GLY A 168 -14.02 8.99 -20.36
N LEU A 169 -14.34 10.08 -19.65
CA LEU A 169 -15.09 10.02 -18.38
C LEU A 169 -16.52 9.51 -18.53
N ASP A 170 -17.10 9.52 -19.73
CA ASP A 170 -18.44 8.98 -19.98
C ASP A 170 -18.48 7.44 -19.90
N ALA A 171 -17.32 6.77 -19.85
CA ALA A 171 -17.20 5.33 -19.66
C ALA A 171 -17.23 4.89 -18.18
N ILE A 172 -17.31 5.83 -17.22
CA ILE A 172 -17.41 5.55 -15.79
C ILE A 172 -18.53 6.37 -15.14
N ASP A 173 -19.24 5.77 -14.20
CA ASP A 173 -20.34 6.38 -13.45
C ASP A 173 -19.89 6.87 -12.06
N LYS A 174 -18.83 6.26 -11.51
CA LYS A 174 -18.31 6.57 -10.18
C LYS A 174 -16.79 6.39 -10.10
N VAL A 175 -16.18 7.22 -9.28
CA VAL A 175 -14.82 7.01 -8.76
C VAL A 175 -14.85 6.85 -7.24
N ILE A 176 -14.04 5.93 -6.71
CA ILE A 176 -13.88 5.69 -5.27
C ILE A 176 -12.39 5.65 -4.98
N ALA A 177 -11.91 6.54 -4.11
CA ALA A 177 -10.60 6.41 -3.50
C ALA A 177 -10.74 5.60 -2.21
N VAL A 178 -9.90 4.57 -2.07
CA VAL A 178 -9.70 3.86 -0.81
C VAL A 178 -8.31 4.23 -0.33
N ASP A 179 -8.23 4.90 0.82
CA ASP A 179 -6.98 5.42 1.38
C ASP A 179 -6.76 4.89 2.80
N GLN A 180 -5.69 5.36 3.45
CA GLN A 180 -5.34 5.00 4.82
C GLN A 180 -5.98 5.94 5.85
N SER A 181 -6.96 6.77 5.46
CA SER A 181 -7.62 7.65 6.41
C SER A 181 -8.45 6.83 7.40
N PRO A 182 -8.53 7.24 8.68
CA PRO A 182 -9.31 6.51 9.67
C PRO A 182 -10.78 6.41 9.25
N ILE A 183 -11.33 5.19 9.35
CA ILE A 183 -12.72 4.84 9.05
C ILE A 183 -13.73 5.75 9.78
N GLY A 184 -13.36 6.24 10.97
CA GLY A 184 -14.03 7.35 11.62
C GLY A 184 -13.17 7.89 12.76
N ARG A 185 -13.45 9.13 13.16
CA ARG A 185 -12.70 9.81 14.25
C ARG A 185 -13.38 9.70 15.62
N THR A 186 -14.33 8.78 15.77
CA THR A 186 -15.09 8.62 17.01
C THR A 186 -15.14 7.15 17.43
N PRO A 187 -15.24 6.84 18.74
CA PRO A 187 -15.38 5.47 19.24
C PRO A 187 -16.63 4.74 18.73
N ARG A 188 -17.59 5.47 18.13
CA ARG A 188 -18.81 4.89 17.55
C ARG A 188 -18.59 4.31 16.15
N SER A 189 -17.44 4.60 15.53
CA SER A 189 -17.09 4.04 14.22
C SER A 189 -16.35 2.72 14.41
N ASN A 190 -16.89 1.65 13.86
CA ASN A 190 -16.30 0.33 13.82
C ASN A 190 -16.60 -0.34 12.46
N PRO A 191 -16.02 -1.52 12.15
CA PRO A 191 -16.25 -2.20 10.88
C PRO A 191 -17.73 -2.47 10.56
N ALA A 192 -18.56 -2.80 11.57
CA ALA A 192 -19.98 -3.08 11.36
C ALA A 192 -20.78 -1.81 11.02
N THR A 193 -20.47 -0.67 11.63
CA THR A 193 -21.12 0.60 11.29
C THR A 193 -20.65 1.13 9.94
N TYR A 194 -19.39 0.94 9.57
CA TYR A 194 -18.85 1.44 8.31
C TYR A 194 -19.34 0.66 7.10
N THR A 195 -19.42 -0.67 7.22
CA THR A 195 -19.94 -1.55 6.15
C THR A 195 -21.47 -1.52 6.04
N GLY A 196 -22.17 -0.85 6.96
CA GLY A 196 -23.62 -0.85 7.05
C GLY A 196 -24.24 -2.11 7.65
N LEU A 197 -23.43 -3.10 8.03
CA LEU A 197 -23.86 -4.37 8.62
C LEU A 197 -24.61 -4.18 9.96
N PHE A 198 -24.33 -3.10 10.69
CA PHE A 198 -25.00 -2.85 11.97
C PHE A 198 -26.51 -2.61 11.84
N THR A 199 -26.98 -2.11 10.70
CA THR A 199 -28.42 -1.89 10.45
C THR A 199 -29.22 -3.20 10.44
N PRO A 200 -28.92 -4.20 9.59
CA PRO A 200 -29.65 -5.46 9.59
C PRO A 200 -29.52 -6.22 10.92
N ILE A 201 -28.40 -6.07 11.65
CA ILE A 201 -28.28 -6.63 13.00
C ILE A 201 -29.29 -5.96 13.95
N ARG A 202 -29.41 -4.64 13.92
CA ARG A 202 -30.37 -3.93 14.76
C ARG A 202 -31.81 -4.32 14.43
N ASP A 203 -32.14 -4.44 13.15
CA ASP A 203 -33.49 -4.79 12.70
C ASP A 203 -33.86 -6.22 13.10
N LEU A 204 -32.89 -7.13 13.23
CA LEU A 204 -33.11 -8.49 13.73
C LEU A 204 -33.48 -8.55 15.22
N PHE A 205 -33.04 -7.58 16.01
CA PHE A 205 -33.24 -7.53 17.48
C PHE A 205 -34.36 -6.55 17.91
N ALA A 206 -35.01 -5.86 16.97
CA ALA A 206 -36.12 -4.95 17.21
C ALA A 206 -37.48 -5.68 17.20
#